data_AF-S6TQW8-F1
#
_entry.id   AF-S6TQW8-F1
#
_cell.length_a   1.000
_cell.length_b   1.000
_cell.length_c   1.000
_cell.angle_alpha   90.00
_cell.angle_beta   90.00
_cell.angle_gamma   90.00
#
_symmetry.space_group_name_H-M   'P 1'
#
loop_
_entity.id
_entity.type
_entity.pdbx_description
1 polymer ?
#
loop_
_entity_poly.entity_id
_entity_poly.type
_entity_poly.pdbx_seq_one_letter_code
_entity_poly.pdbx_strand_id
1 'polypeptide(L)'
;MAQQYQPGQRWISDSEAELGLGTVLAQDGRLLTVLYPATGETRQYALRNAPLTRVRFSPGDVITHFENWKMTVREVDDVDGLLVYHGLNAQNEVVTLPETQLSNFIQF
;
A
#
# COMPACT_ATOMS: atom_id res chain seq x y z
N MET A 1 -17.10 -11.36 3.08
CA MET A 1 -16.47 -11.62 1.76
C MET A 1 -15.01 -11.92 2.03
N ALA A 2 -14.41 -12.95 1.41
CA ALA A 2 -13.00 -13.24 1.61
C ALA A 2 -12.18 -12.05 1.10
N GLN A 3 -11.25 -11.56 1.92
CA GLN A 3 -10.36 -10.47 1.52
C GLN A 3 -9.45 -11.00 0.41
N GLN A 4 -9.66 -10.51 -0.81
CA GLN A 4 -8.90 -10.95 -1.97
C GLN A 4 -7.64 -10.09 -2.06
N TYR A 5 -6.48 -10.71 -1.86
CA TYR A 5 -5.20 -10.04 -1.97
C TYR A 5 -4.81 -9.98 -3.44
N GLN A 6 -4.45 -8.78 -3.89
CA GLN A 6 -4.02 -8.56 -5.28
C GLN A 6 -2.55 -8.15 -5.32
N PRO A 7 -1.76 -8.69 -6.27
CA PRO A 7 -0.39 -8.25 -6.49
C PRO A 7 -0.33 -6.73 -6.64
N GLY A 8 0.58 -6.09 -5.91
CA GLY A 8 0.74 -4.64 -5.87
C GLY A 8 0.06 -3.95 -4.69
N GLN A 9 -0.90 -4.60 -4.01
CA GLN A 9 -1.55 -3.98 -2.85
C GLN A 9 -0.56 -3.72 -1.70
N ARG A 10 -0.78 -2.63 -0.96
CA ARG A 10 0.06 -2.22 0.17
C ARG A 10 -0.55 -2.58 1.52
N TRP A 11 0.25 -3.24 2.35
CA TRP A 11 -0.17 -3.81 3.64
C TRP A 11 0.90 -3.65 4.70
N ILE A 12 0.50 -3.52 5.96
CA ILE A 12 1.40 -3.54 7.11
C ILE A 12 1.17 -4.81 7.92
N SER A 13 2.22 -5.35 8.54
CA SER A 13 2.09 -6.42 9.53
C SER A 13 1.82 -5.82 10.91
N ASP A 14 0.68 -6.16 11.51
CA ASP A 14 0.32 -5.73 12.86
C ASP A 14 1.26 -6.34 13.92
N SER A 15 1.89 -7.49 13.60
CA SER A 15 2.85 -8.16 14.49
C SER A 15 4.29 -7.68 14.31
N GLU A 16 4.61 -7.06 13.17
CA GLU A 16 5.98 -6.71 12.76
C GLU A 16 6.01 -5.29 12.17
N ALA A 17 5.57 -4.29 12.95
CA ALA A 17 5.46 -2.90 12.48
C ALA A 17 6.80 -2.31 11.98
N GLU A 18 7.94 -2.83 12.47
CA GLU A 18 9.28 -2.43 12.05
C GLU A 18 9.60 -2.73 10.57
N LEU A 19 8.89 -3.68 9.95
CA LEU A 19 9.05 -3.99 8.52
C LEU A 19 8.49 -2.88 7.61
N GLY A 20 7.64 -2.00 8.14
CA GLY A 20 7.01 -0.93 7.40
C GLY A 20 5.98 -1.42 6.37
N LEU A 21 5.90 -0.72 5.24
CA LEU A 21 4.89 -0.99 4.21
C LEU A 21 5.31 -2.13 3.28
N GLY A 22 4.59 -3.24 3.36
CA GLY A 22 4.72 -4.39 2.47
C GLY A 22 3.91 -4.25 1.18
N THR A 23 4.36 -4.92 0.13
CA THR A 23 3.67 -5.07 -1.16
C THR A 23 3.34 -6.54 -1.36
N VAL A 24 2.07 -6.85 -1.66
CA VAL A 24 1.67 -8.20 -2.05
C VAL A 24 2.36 -8.56 -3.37
N LEU A 25 3.09 -9.67 -3.38
CA LEU A 25 3.68 -10.21 -4.61
C LEU A 25 2.77 -11.24 -5.26
N ALA A 26 2.25 -12.17 -4.46
CA ALA A 26 1.44 -13.28 -4.95
C ALA A 26 0.60 -13.90 -3.83
N GLN A 27 -0.51 -14.51 -4.24
CA GLN A 27 -1.34 -15.36 -3.39
C GLN A 27 -1.43 -16.75 -4.03
N ASP A 28 -0.87 -17.76 -3.36
CA ASP A 28 -0.91 -19.15 -3.83
C ASP A 28 -1.71 -20.01 -2.85
N GLY A 29 -2.90 -20.44 -3.28
CA GLY A 29 -3.83 -21.23 -2.47
C GLY A 29 -4.21 -20.55 -1.15
N ARG A 30 -3.50 -20.87 -0.07
CA ARG A 30 -3.72 -20.33 1.28
C ARG A 30 -2.53 -19.52 1.81
N LEU A 31 -1.50 -19.30 1.00
CA LEU A 31 -0.31 -18.55 1.35
C LEU A 31 -0.30 -17.21 0.60
N LEU A 32 0.03 -16.16 1.32
CA LEU A 32 0.23 -14.82 0.80
C LEU A 32 1.72 -14.48 0.93
N THR A 33 2.32 -14.02 -0.15
CA THR A 33 3.71 -13.55 -0.16
C THR A 33 3.74 -12.03 -0.21
N VAL A 34 4.40 -11.41 0.75
CA VAL A 34 4.53 -9.96 0.90
C VAL A 34 6.00 -9.57 0.94
N LEU A 35 6.41 -8.62 0.10
CA LEU A 35 7.74 -8.02 0.10
C LEU A 35 7.71 -6.72 0.91
N TYR A 36 8.64 -6.55 1.84
CA TYR A 36 8.84 -5.32 2.60
C TYR A 36 10.04 -4.56 2.04
N PRO A 37 9.86 -3.54 1.18
CA PRO A 37 10.97 -2.90 0.50
C PRO A 37 11.83 -2.04 1.43
N ALA A 38 11.33 -1.69 2.63
CA ALA A 38 12.10 -0.98 3.64
C ALA A 38 13.27 -1.82 4.19
N THR A 39 13.08 -3.13 4.37
CA THR A 39 14.11 -4.05 4.88
C THR A 39 14.66 -4.98 3.79
N GLY A 40 13.96 -5.12 2.67
CA GLY A 40 14.27 -6.07 1.59
C GLY A 40 13.80 -7.50 1.89
N GLU A 41 13.09 -7.72 3.00
CA GLU A 41 12.62 -9.04 3.39
C GLU A 41 11.32 -9.44 2.70
N THR A 42 11.17 -10.74 2.47
CA THR A 42 9.92 -11.33 2.00
C THR A 42 9.33 -12.20 3.09
N ARG A 43 8.06 -11.99 3.43
CA ARG A 43 7.33 -12.78 4.42
C ARG A 43 6.20 -13.55 3.74
N GLN A 44 5.93 -14.73 4.28
CA GLN A 44 4.79 -15.55 3.87
C GLN A 44 3.80 -15.65 5.03
N TYR A 45 2.54 -15.32 4.76
CA TYR A 45 1.46 -15.35 5.74
C TYR A 45 0.40 -16.37 5.33
N ALA A 46 -0.18 -17.06 6.31
CA ALA A 46 -1.35 -17.89 6.08
C ALA A 46 -2.61 -17.01 5.95
N LEU A 47 -3.29 -17.10 4.81
CA LEU A 47 -4.37 -16.19 4.40
C LEU A 47 -5.55 -16.12 5.39
N ARG A 48 -5.82 -17.21 6.15
CA ARG A 48 -6.98 -17.25 7.06
C ARG A 48 -6.85 -16.32 8.26
N ASN A 49 -5.64 -16.09 8.75
CA ASN A 49 -5.37 -15.31 9.97
C ASN A 49 -4.12 -14.44 9.78
N ALA A 50 -3.90 -13.92 8.58
CA ALA A 50 -2.77 -13.03 8.34
C ALA A 50 -2.96 -11.75 9.18
N PRO A 51 -2.04 -11.40 10.09
CA PRO A 51 -2.10 -10.18 10.89
C PRO A 51 -1.68 -8.99 10.03
N LEU A 52 -2.43 -8.76 8.96
CA LEU A 52 -2.13 -7.75 7.95
C LEU A 52 -3.27 -6.74 7.88
N THR A 53 -2.90 -5.46 7.96
CA THR A 53 -3.83 -4.35 7.77
C THR A 53 -3.58 -3.69 6.42
N ARG A 54 -4.64 -3.57 5.59
CA ARG A 54 -4.55 -2.92 4.27
C ARG A 54 -4.45 -1.41 4.45
N VAL A 55 -3.41 -0.82 3.88
CA VAL A 55 -3.23 0.62 3.89
C VAL A 55 -4.09 1.24 2.79
N ARG A 56 -4.92 2.21 3.18
CA ARG A 56 -5.79 2.95 2.27
C ARG A 56 -5.89 4.38 2.76
N PHE A 57 -5.70 5.32 1.84
CA PHE A 57 -5.87 6.75 2.11
C PHE A 57 -7.21 7.23 1.57
N SER A 58 -7.70 8.32 2.14
CA SER A 58 -8.96 8.97 1.78
C SER A 58 -8.71 10.38 1.25
N PRO A 59 -9.67 10.96 0.50
CA PRO A 59 -9.61 12.38 0.14
C PRO A 59 -9.37 13.27 1.37
N GLY A 60 -8.38 14.17 1.27
CA GLY A 60 -7.90 15.01 2.36
C GLY A 60 -6.58 14.55 2.98
N ASP A 61 -6.22 13.27 2.83
CA ASP A 61 -4.93 12.75 3.33
C ASP A 61 -3.74 13.28 2.51
N VAL A 62 -2.60 13.41 3.18
CA VAL A 62 -1.33 13.73 2.54
C VAL A 62 -0.51 12.45 2.43
N ILE A 63 -0.24 12.04 1.19
CA ILE A 63 0.54 10.85 0.89
C ILE A 63 1.90 11.23 0.31
N THR A 64 2.88 10.35 0.53
CA THR A 64 4.27 10.55 0.08
C THR A 64 4.64 9.47 -0.94
N HIS A 65 5.19 9.90 -2.07
CA HIS A 65 5.73 9.02 -3.10
C HIS A 65 7.09 8.44 -2.69
N PHE A 66 7.52 7.32 -3.28
CA PHE A 66 8.84 6.72 -3.00
C PHE A 66 10.02 7.66 -3.35
N GLU A 67 9.81 8.64 -4.24
CA GLU A 67 10.77 9.69 -4.58
C GLU A 67 10.73 10.91 -3.62
N ASN A 68 10.05 10.79 -2.48
CA ASN A 68 9.94 11.81 -1.43
C ASN A 68 9.14 13.08 -1.76
N TRP A 69 8.46 13.15 -2.91
CA TRP A 69 7.46 14.19 -3.13
C TRP A 69 6.11 13.83 -2.48
N LYS A 70 5.29 14.85 -2.20
CA LYS A 70 4.01 14.71 -1.50
C LYS A 70 2.85 15.24 -2.33
N MET A 71 1.68 14.66 -2.11
CA MET A 71 0.42 15.16 -2.66
C MET A 71 -0.71 15.05 -1.65
N THR A 72 -1.70 15.92 -1.79
CA THR A 72 -2.98 15.81 -1.09
C THR A 72 -3.97 15.04 -1.96
N VAL A 73 -4.49 13.94 -1.44
CA VAL A 73 -5.49 13.10 -2.11
C VAL A 73 -6.79 13.89 -2.27
N ARG A 74 -7.35 13.86 -3.47
CA ARG A 74 -8.66 14.45 -3.81
C ARG A 74 -9.67 13.40 -4.21
N GLU A 75 -9.21 12.36 -4.90
CA GLU A 75 -10.02 11.27 -5.40
C GLU A 75 -9.21 9.97 -5.31
N VAL A 76 -9.93 8.85 -5.15
CA VAL A 76 -9.35 7.52 -5.06
C VAL A 76 -10.16 6.61 -5.96
N ASP A 77 -9.49 6.05 -6.96
CA ASP A 77 -10.07 5.07 -7.87
C ASP A 77 -9.62 3.67 -7.50
N ASP A 78 -10.49 2.69 -7.70
CA ASP A 78 -10.17 1.27 -7.61
C ASP A 78 -10.09 0.71 -9.03
N VAL A 79 -8.88 0.35 -9.44
CA VAL A 79 -8.59 -0.21 -10.76
C VAL A 79 -8.11 -1.64 -10.55
N ASP A 80 -8.98 -2.60 -10.89
CA ASP A 80 -8.73 -4.03 -10.67
C ASP A 80 -8.31 -4.31 -9.21
N GLY A 81 -8.95 -3.66 -8.23
CA GLY A 81 -8.67 -3.80 -6.80
C GLY A 81 -7.33 -3.25 -6.30
N LEU A 82 -6.63 -2.48 -7.14
CA LEU A 82 -5.54 -1.59 -6.75
C LEU A 82 -6.06 -0.15 -6.66
N LEU A 83 -5.62 0.56 -5.62
CA LEU A 83 -5.98 1.95 -5.41
C LEU A 83 -5.07 2.88 -6.20
N VAL A 84 -5.69 3.84 -6.89
CA VAL A 84 -5.03 4.93 -7.60
C VAL A 84 -5.48 6.24 -6.97
N TYR A 85 -4.52 7.01 -6.45
CA TYR A 85 -4.77 8.29 -5.79
C TYR A 85 -4.59 9.43 -6.77
N HIS A 86 -5.60 10.28 -6.91
CA HIS A 86 -5.55 11.49 -7.72
C HIS A 86 -5.62 12.71 -6.82
N GLY A 87 -4.83 13.74 -7.11
CA GLY A 87 -4.74 14.90 -6.24
C GLY A 87 -3.76 15.94 -6.70
N LEU A 88 -3.34 16.81 -5.77
CA LEU A 88 -2.49 17.95 -6.05
C LEU A 88 -1.16 17.85 -5.30
N ASN A 89 -0.05 18.11 -5.99
CA ASN A 89 1.27 18.25 -5.37
C ASN A 89 1.44 19.64 -4.71
N ALA A 90 2.61 19.91 -4.14
CA ALA A 90 2.94 21.20 -3.51
C ALA A 90 2.93 22.39 -4.49
N GLN A 91 2.97 22.13 -5.80
CA GLN A 91 2.92 23.12 -6.88
C GLN A 91 1.50 23.29 -7.44
N ASN A 92 0.48 22.70 -6.81
CA ASN A 92 -0.91 22.70 -7.28
C ASN A 92 -1.12 22.00 -8.64
N GLU A 93 -0.21 21.12 -9.04
CA GLU A 93 -0.34 20.34 -10.27
C GLU A 93 -1.11 19.05 -9.99
N VAL A 94 -1.96 18.65 -10.94
CA VAL A 94 -2.69 17.38 -10.86
C VAL A 94 -1.71 16.24 -11.08
N VAL A 95 -1.58 15.40 -10.07
CA VAL A 95 -0.72 14.21 -10.08
C VAL A 95 -1.53 12.98 -9.73
N THR A 96 -1.06 11.85 -10.25
CA THR A 96 -1.64 10.53 -10.01
C THR A 96 -0.58 9.65 -9.37
N LEU A 97 -0.96 8.94 -8.31
CA LEU A 97 -0.08 8.07 -7.53
C LEU A 97 -0.78 6.71 -7.34
N PRO A 98 -0.35 5.66 -8.04
CA PRO A 98 -0.78 4.29 -7.75
C PRO A 98 -0.27 3.81 -6.39
N GLU A 99 -1.05 3.01 -5.65
CA GLU A 99 -0.64 2.53 -4.31
C GLU A 99 0.72 1.82 -4.30
N THR A 100 1.11 1.20 -5.42
CA THR A 100 2.43 0.55 -5.60
C THR A 100 3.62 1.51 -5.47
N GLN A 101 3.41 2.81 -5.67
CA GLN A 101 4.42 3.86 -5.63
C GLN A 101 4.43 4.64 -4.31
N LEU A 102 3.59 4.26 -3.35
CA LEU A 102 3.62 4.82 -2.00
C LEU A 102 4.98 4.59 -1.34
N SER A 103 5.46 5.61 -0.63
CA SER A 103 6.65 5.51 0.22
C SER A 103 6.56 4.31 1.16
N ASN A 104 7.69 3.64 1.38
CA ASN A 104 7.78 2.49 2.28
C ASN A 104 7.58 2.88 3.76
N PHE A 105 7.68 4.18 4.06
CA PHE A 105 7.47 4.76 5.37
C PHE A 105 6.16 5.54 5.37
N ILE A 106 5.17 5.03 6.09
CA ILE A 106 3.94 5.74 6.37
C ILE A 106 3.99 6.18 7.83
N GLN A 107 3.80 7.48 8.04
CA GLN A 107 3.49 8.02 9.37
C GLN A 107 1.97 8.06 9.48
N PHE A 108 1.43 7.29 10.43
CA PHE A 108 0.02 7.33 10.82
C PHE A 108 -0.24 8.48 11.80
#